data_AF-A0A3C0GCI7-F1
#
_entry.id   AF-A0A3C0GCI7-F1
#
_cell.length_a   1.000
_cell.length_b   1.000
_cell.length_c   1.000
_cell.angle_alpha   90.00
_cell.angle_beta   90.00
_cell.angle_gamma   90.00
#
_symmetry.space_group_name_H-M   'P 1'
#
loop_
_entity.id
_entity.type
_entity.pdbx_description
1 polymer ?
#
loop_
_entity_poly.entity_id
_entity_poly.type
_entity_poly.pdbx_seq_one_letter_code
_entity_poly.pdbx_strand_id
1 'polypeptide(L)'
;MQTYKKDDIVLIQPNAGPAMPQIHVQLFKRVVERKRGCWNGYSGWEAKLIYKHEVDMLRKEWQIPFKKVGDITFIYDSQIIRRVKNKKNFR
;
A
#
# COMPACT_ATOMS: atom_id res chain seq x y z
N MET A 1 -9.52 -4.20 16.13
CA MET A 1 -8.81 -4.34 14.83
C MET A 1 -9.49 -3.44 13.82
N GLN A 2 -8.75 -2.53 13.16
CA GLN A 2 -9.35 -1.73 12.07
C GLN A 2 -9.58 -2.64 10.85
N THR A 3 -10.84 -2.81 10.46
CA THR A 3 -11.19 -3.55 9.25
C THR A 3 -11.09 -2.62 8.05
N TYR A 4 -10.04 -2.82 7.26
CA TYR A 4 -9.86 -2.13 5.97
C TYR A 4 -10.76 -2.77 4.89
N LYS A 5 -11.21 -1.98 3.92
CA LYS A 5 -12.07 -2.43 2.82
C LYS A 5 -11.51 -1.98 1.47
N LYS A 6 -12.04 -2.59 0.41
CA LYS A 6 -11.77 -2.16 -0.97
C LYS A 6 -12.05 -0.66 -1.13
N ASP A 7 -11.21 -0.01 -1.92
CA ASP A 7 -11.18 1.42 -2.26
C ASP A 7 -10.84 2.38 -1.11
N ASP A 8 -10.51 1.86 0.08
CA ASP A 8 -9.92 2.68 1.14
C ASP A 8 -8.55 3.23 0.70
N ILE A 9 -8.31 4.51 0.99
CA ILE A 9 -6.97 5.09 0.92
C ILE A 9 -6.31 4.90 2.27
N VAL A 10 -5.12 4.33 2.26
CA VAL A 10 -4.34 4.08 3.47
C VAL A 10 -2.93 4.62 3.32
N LEU A 11 -2.34 5.02 4.45
CA LEU A 11 -0.94 5.35 4.56
C LEU A 11 -0.19 4.09 5.00
N ILE A 12 0.87 3.75 4.28
CA ILE A 12 1.67 2.56 4.55
C ILE A 12 3.12 2.88 4.88
N GLN A 13 3.76 2.04 5.69
CA GLN A 13 5.21 1.97 5.85
C GLN A 13 5.72 0.75 5.06
N PRO A 14 6.49 0.96 3.97
CA PRO A 14 7.13 -0.13 3.26
C PRO A 14 8.09 -0.93 4.16
N ASN A 15 8.29 -2.22 3.86
CA ASN A 15 9.11 -3.12 4.67
C ASN A 15 10.62 -2.99 4.38
N ALA A 16 11.04 -1.96 3.64
CA ALA A 16 12.44 -1.68 3.32
C ALA A 16 13.16 -0.87 4.43
N GLY A 17 12.57 -0.84 5.64
CA GLY A 17 13.10 -0.12 6.79
C GLY A 17 12.47 1.28 7.00
N PRO A 18 12.77 1.92 8.14
CA PRO A 18 12.17 3.20 8.53
C PRO A 18 12.65 4.38 7.68
N ALA A 19 13.76 4.22 6.95
CA ALA A 19 14.27 5.24 6.04
C ALA A 19 13.37 5.43 4.81
N MET A 20 12.62 4.39 4.42
CA MET A 20 11.75 4.47 3.24
C MET A 20 10.53 5.35 3.53
N PRO A 21 10.17 6.28 2.64
CA PRO A 21 9.06 7.19 2.86
C PRO A 21 7.75 6.42 2.97
N GLN A 22 6.87 6.94 3.83
CA GLN A 22 5.49 6.49 3.87
C GLN A 22 4.78 6.95 2.61
N ILE A 23 3.95 6.08 2.06
CA ILE A 23 3.24 6.35 0.81
C ILE A 23 1.76 6.05 0.94
N HIS A 24 0.96 6.72 0.12
CA HIS A 24 -0.46 6.50 0.06
C HIS A 24 -0.80 5.53 -1.05
N VAL A 25 -1.64 4.57 -0.71
CA VAL A 25 -2.15 3.57 -1.66
C VAL A 25 -3.65 3.41 -1.50
N GLN A 26 -4.31 3.07 -2.59
CA GLN A 26 -5.71 2.69 -2.58
C GLN A 26 -5.82 1.16 -2.60
N LEU A 27 -6.52 0.60 -1.63
CA LEU A 27 -6.74 -0.85 -1.53
C LEU A 27 -7.63 -1.32 -2.69
N PHE A 28 -7.12 -2.25 -3.50
CA PHE A 28 -7.82 -2.71 -4.70
C PHE A 28 -8.44 -4.11 -4.51
N LYS A 29 -7.66 -5.07 -4.00
CA LYS A 29 -8.11 -6.46 -3.86
C LYS A 29 -7.52 -7.08 -2.60
N ARG A 30 -8.39 -7.68 -1.78
CA ARG A 30 -7.96 -8.46 -0.61
C ARG A 30 -7.33 -9.76 -1.08
N VAL A 31 -6.15 -10.08 -0.57
CA VAL A 31 -5.47 -11.35 -0.83
C VAL A 31 -5.25 -12.04 0.51
N VAL A 32 -5.75 -13.27 0.61
CA VAL A 32 -5.55 -14.13 1.77
C VAL A 32 -5.16 -15.50 1.24
N GLU A 33 -3.87 -15.81 1.27
CA GLU A 33 -3.39 -17.13 0.91
C GLU A 33 -3.22 -17.96 2.18
N ARG A 34 -4.07 -18.98 2.34
CA ARG A 34 -3.94 -19.98 3.40
C ARG A 34 -3.21 -21.18 2.82
N LYS A 35 -1.93 -21.37 3.16
CA LYS A 35 -1.22 -22.62 2.84
C LYS A 35 -1.46 -23.66 3.93
N ARG A 36 -1.63 -24.92 3.52
CA ARG A 36 -1.43 -26.08 4.41
C ARG A 36 0.08 -26.38 4.43
N GLY A 37 0.80 -26.07 5.51
CA GLY A 37 2.24 -26.37 5.65
C GLY A 37 3.03 -25.37 6.52
N CYS A 38 4.37 -25.49 6.49
CA CYS A 38 5.35 -24.83 7.38
C CYS A 38 5.38 -23.29 7.37
N TRP A 39 4.73 -22.64 6.38
CA TRP A 39 4.60 -21.19 6.32
C TRP A 39 3.14 -20.81 6.53
N ASN A 40 2.87 -20.00 7.56
CA ASN A 40 1.55 -19.64 8.11
C ASN A 40 0.66 -18.78 7.19
N GLY A 41 0.72 -18.99 5.87
CA GLY A 41 0.03 -18.17 4.88
C GLY A 41 0.48 -16.71 4.90
N TYR A 42 -0.17 -15.89 4.08
CA TYR A 42 -0.04 -14.45 4.16
C TYR A 42 -1.37 -13.77 3.86
N SER A 43 -1.59 -12.62 4.50
CA SER A 43 -2.74 -11.77 4.26
C SER A 43 -2.30 -10.35 3.99
N GLY A 44 -2.98 -9.71 3.05
CA GLY A 44 -2.66 -8.38 2.62
C GLY A 44 -3.60 -7.88 1.54
N TRP A 45 -3.14 -6.91 0.78
CA TRP A 45 -3.89 -6.26 -0.28
C TRP A 45 -3.01 -6.05 -1.51
N GLU A 46 -3.58 -6.27 -2.69
CA GLU A 46 -3.13 -5.54 -3.87
C GLU A 46 -3.64 -4.11 -3.74
N ALA A 47 -2.76 -3.13 -3.91
CA ALA A 47 -3.06 -1.71 -3.77
C ALA A 47 -2.47 -0.92 -4.93
N LYS A 48 -3.15 0.16 -5.30
CA LYS A 48 -2.76 1.06 -6.39
C LYS A 48 -2.03 2.27 -5.83
N LEU A 49 -0.96 2.68 -6.50
CA LEU A 49 -0.32 3.97 -6.25
C LEU A 49 -1.24 5.09 -6.74
N ILE A 50 -1.54 6.06 -5.89
CA ILE A 50 -2.54 7.11 -6.20
C ILE A 50 -1.95 8.49 -6.43
N TYR A 51 -0.74 8.76 -5.95
CA TYR A 51 -0.12 10.09 -6.10
C TYR A 51 1.12 10.04 -6.97
N LYS A 52 1.12 10.89 -8.02
CA LYS A 52 2.24 10.99 -8.97
C LYS A 52 3.55 11.35 -8.30
N HIS A 53 3.55 12.30 -7.36
CA HIS A 53 4.76 12.73 -6.67
C HIS A 53 5.39 11.59 -5.86
N GLU A 54 4.58 10.72 -5.24
CA GLU A 54 5.08 9.53 -4.54
C GLU A 54 5.66 8.51 -5.51
N VAL A 55 4.99 8.25 -6.64
CA VAL A 55 5.52 7.37 -7.70
C VAL A 55 6.87 7.88 -8.20
N ASP A 56 6.97 9.20 -8.45
CA ASP A 56 8.19 9.82 -8.94
C ASP A 56 9.32 9.74 -7.92
N MET A 57 9.04 9.97 -6.63
CA MET A 57 9.99 9.80 -5.52
C MET A 57 10.46 8.35 -5.42
N LEU A 58 9.53 7.38 -5.39
CA LEU A 58 9.87 5.95 -5.32
C LEU A 58 10.74 5.51 -6.49
N ARG A 59 10.48 6.03 -7.69
CA ARG A 59 11.26 5.72 -8.89
C ARG A 59 12.63 6.38 -8.88
N LYS A 60 12.71 7.67 -8.57
CA LYS A 60 13.94 8.46 -8.71
C LYS A 60 14.90 8.25 -7.55
N GLU A 61 14.39 8.23 -6.33
CA GLU A 61 15.20 8.21 -5.12
C GLU A 61 15.40 6.78 -4.60
N TRP A 62 14.38 5.93 -4.74
CA TRP A 62 14.39 4.56 -4.23
C TRP A 62 14.58 3.49 -5.32
N GLN A 63 14.72 3.92 -6.58
CA GLN A 63 14.93 3.05 -7.75
C GLN A 63 13.88 1.95 -7.92
N ILE A 64 12.68 2.15 -7.37
CA ILE A 64 11.59 1.18 -7.48
C ILE A 64 10.94 1.35 -8.86
N PRO A 65 10.79 0.27 -9.65
CA PRO A 65 10.44 0.36 -11.07
C PRO A 65 8.94 0.64 -11.32
N PHE A 66 8.29 1.44 -10.46
CA PHE A 66 6.96 1.96 -10.74
C PHE A 66 7.02 2.94 -11.90
N LYS A 67 6.11 2.75 -12.86
CA LYS A 67 6.02 3.51 -14.10
C LYS A 67 5.05 4.68 -13.96
N LYS A 68 3.93 4.49 -13.25
CA LYS A 68 2.85 5.50 -13.19
C LYS A 68 1.89 5.30 -12.02
N VAL A 69 1.07 6.34 -11.80
CA VAL A 69 -0.14 6.25 -10.98
C VAL A 69 -1.04 5.14 -11.52
N GLY A 70 -1.59 4.33 -10.61
CA GLY A 70 -2.39 3.16 -10.92
C GLY A 70 -1.61 1.85 -10.99
N ASP A 71 -0.27 1.89 -10.97
CA ASP A 71 0.53 0.68 -10.82
C ASP A 71 0.17 -0.04 -9.51
N ILE A 72 0.16 -1.37 -9.59
CA ILE A 72 -0.30 -2.25 -8.51
C ILE A 72 0.91 -2.79 -7.76
N THR A 73 0.84 -2.76 -6.44
CA THR A 73 1.80 -3.39 -5.54
C THR A 73 1.09 -4.20 -4.48
N PHE A 74 1.77 -5.21 -3.94
CA PHE A 74 1.27 -5.99 -2.82
C PHE A 74 1.72 -5.35 -1.51
N ILE A 75 0.79 -5.21 -0.56
CA ILE A 75 1.05 -4.70 0.78
C ILE A 75 0.56 -5.71 1.82
N TYR A 76 1.37 -5.94 2.85
CA TYR A 76 0.98 -6.73 4.02
C TYR A 76 0.10 -5.90 4.95
N ASP A 77 -0.77 -6.57 5.70
CA ASP A 77 -1.59 -5.90 6.72
C ASP A 77 -0.76 -5.13 7.75
N SER A 78 0.42 -5.65 8.10
CA SER A 78 1.35 -5.04 9.05
C SER A 78 1.97 -3.74 8.54
N GLN A 79 1.94 -3.48 7.24
CA GLN A 79 2.46 -2.24 6.64
C GLN A 79 1.47 -1.09 6.72
N ILE A 80 0.19 -1.37 7.01
CA ILE A 80 -0.85 -0.35 7.03
C ILE A 80 -0.81 0.40 8.37
N ILE A 81 -0.41 1.67 8.33
CA ILE A 81 -0.32 2.52 9.51
C ILE A 81 -1.72 3.00 9.91
N ARG A 82 -2.44 3.58 8.96
CA ARG A 82 -3.78 4.15 9.19
C ARG A 82 -4.56 4.35 7.90
N ARG A 83 -5.89 4.32 8.02
CA ARG A 83 -6.79 4.83 6.97
C ARG A 83 -6.67 6.35 6.87
N VAL A 84 -6.57 6.86 5.65
CA VAL A 84 -6.68 8.29 5.38
C VAL A 84 -8.17 8.64 5.27
N LYS A 85 -8.67 9.42 6.22
CA LYS A 85 -10.00 10.00 6.10
C LYS A 85 -9.91 11.08 5.03
N ASN A 86 -10.59 10.88 3.90
CA ASN A 86 -10.85 11.98 2.98
C ASN A 86 -11.61 13.05 3.76
N LYS A 87 -10.92 14.10 4.23
CA LYS A 87 -11.57 15.37 4.47
C LYS A 87 -12.00 15.83 3.07
N LYS A 88 -13.31 15.72 2.78
CA LYS A 88 -13.95 16.52 1.72
C LYS A 88 -13.42 17.95 1.90
N ASN A 89 -12.54 18.39 1.02
CA ASN A 89 -12.17 19.77 0.70
C ASN A 89 -10.82 19.79 0.00
N PHE A 90 -10.81 19.45 -1.29
CA PHE A 90 -9.99 20.17 -2.26
C PHE A 90 -10.97 20.60 -3.35
N ARG A 91 -11.46 21.83 -3.17
CA ARG A 91 -12.13 22.62 -4.20
C ARG A 91 -11.06 23.13 -5.15
#